data_AF-A0A1H8NHJ6-F1
#
_entry.id   AF-A0A1H8NHJ6-F1
#
_cell.length_a   1.000
_cell.length_b   1.000
_cell.length_c   1.000
_cell.angle_alpha   90.00
_cell.angle_beta   90.00
_cell.angle_gamma   90.00
#
_symmetry.space_group_name_H-M   'P 1'
#
loop_
_entity.id
_entity.type
_entity.pdbx_description
1 polymer ?
#
loop_
_entity_poly.entity_id
_entity_poly.type
_entity_poly.pdbx_seq_one_letter_code
_entity_poly.pdbx_strand_id
1 'polypeptide(L)'
;MSEVEFDQIFARIKARNLPYWADPGQSQRNEINRWDDGRGVYFEDPNGHLLEILTRCYGSAGTSTDYPHPLVAEKVERQDISDQPVARAAR
;
A
#
# COMPACT_ATOMS: atom_id res chain seq x y z
N MET A 1 2.82 13.78 2.71
CA MET A 1 1.53 14.48 2.58
C MET A 1 0.76 14.23 3.87
N SER A 2 0.04 15.21 4.41
CA SER A 2 -0.78 14.99 5.61
C SER A 2 -2.10 14.27 5.29
N GLU A 3 -2.69 13.62 6.27
CA GLU A 3 -4.01 12.99 6.16
C GLU A 3 -5.11 13.99 5.73
N VAL A 4 -5.03 15.24 6.21
CA VAL A 4 -5.98 16.31 5.86
C VAL A 4 -5.89 16.70 4.39
N GLU A 5 -4.67 16.79 3.84
CA GLU A 5 -4.47 17.08 2.41
C GLU A 5 -5.02 15.97 1.53
N PHE A 6 -4.84 14.69 1.92
CA PHE A 6 -5.44 13.56 1.23
C PHE A 6 -6.97 13.69 1.17
N ASP A 7 -7.62 13.99 2.29
CA ASP A 7 -9.06 14.15 2.35
C ASP A 7 -9.57 15.29 1.46
N GLN A 8 -8.85 16.42 1.42
CA GLN A 8 -9.19 17.55 0.56
C GLN A 8 -9.09 17.21 -0.92
N ILE A 9 -8.05 16.47 -1.33
CA ILE A 9 -7.89 16.08 -2.74
C ILE A 9 -8.89 14.99 -3.11
N PHE A 10 -9.08 14.00 -2.25
CA PHE A 10 -10.06 12.92 -2.47
C PHE A 10 -11.49 13.47 -2.55
N ALA A 11 -11.83 14.49 -1.76
CA ALA A 11 -13.10 15.19 -1.88
C ALA A 11 -13.30 15.82 -3.27
N ARG A 12 -12.24 16.37 -3.88
CA ARG A 12 -12.30 16.93 -5.24
C ARG A 12 -12.48 15.86 -6.31
N ILE A 13 -11.82 14.71 -6.17
CA ILE A 13 -11.98 13.56 -7.07
C ILE A 13 -13.45 13.10 -7.06
N LYS A 14 -14.01 12.92 -5.85
CA LYS A 14 -15.42 12.55 -5.69
C LYS A 14 -16.38 13.63 -6.22
N ALA A 15 -16.12 14.91 -5.95
CA ALA A 15 -16.95 16.02 -6.41
C ALA A 15 -16.99 16.12 -7.95
N ARG A 16 -15.92 15.69 -8.63
CA ARG A 16 -15.83 15.61 -10.09
C ARG A 16 -16.34 14.29 -10.66
N ASN A 17 -16.80 13.38 -9.79
CA ASN A 17 -17.25 12.03 -10.15
C ASN A 17 -16.21 11.26 -10.98
N LEU A 18 -14.92 11.48 -10.68
CA LEU A 18 -13.84 10.79 -11.37
C LEU A 18 -13.76 9.34 -10.90
N PRO A 19 -13.54 8.37 -11.81
CA PRO A 19 -13.19 7.01 -11.44
C PRO A 19 -11.93 6.98 -10.57
N TYR A 20 -11.94 6.16 -9.53
CA TYR A 20 -10.79 5.94 -8.70
C TYR A 20 -10.69 4.48 -8.26
N TRP A 21 -9.48 4.05 -7.90
CA TRP A 21 -9.16 2.66 -7.58
C TRP A 21 -8.16 2.54 -6.43
N ALA A 22 -8.21 1.40 -5.73
CA ALA A 22 -7.21 1.08 -4.70
C ALA A 22 -5.90 0.54 -5.31
N ASP A 23 -5.93 -0.01 -6.52
CA ASP A 23 -4.80 -0.67 -7.17
C ASP A 23 -4.44 -0.05 -8.54
N PRO A 24 -3.16 -0.15 -8.96
CA PRO A 24 -2.71 0.36 -10.25
C PRO A 24 -3.30 -0.41 -11.45
N GLY A 25 -3.82 -1.62 -11.23
CA GLY A 25 -4.47 -2.44 -12.25
C GLY A 25 -5.93 -2.05 -12.53
N GLN A 26 -6.45 -1.01 -11.85
CA GLN A 26 -7.83 -0.54 -11.99
C GLN A 26 -8.90 -1.61 -11.70
N SER A 27 -8.59 -2.60 -10.86
CA SER A 27 -9.50 -3.71 -10.56
C SER A 27 -10.45 -3.42 -9.39
N GLN A 28 -10.02 -2.58 -8.43
CA GLN A 28 -10.73 -2.26 -7.19
C GLN A 28 -11.32 -0.85 -7.25
N ARG A 29 -12.37 -0.69 -8.07
CA ARG A 29 -13.00 0.62 -8.30
C ARG A 29 -13.77 1.10 -7.08
N ASN A 30 -13.72 2.40 -6.81
CA ASN A 30 -14.33 3.08 -5.68
C ASN A 30 -13.74 2.70 -4.31
N GLU A 31 -12.51 2.18 -4.30
CA GLU A 31 -11.79 1.82 -3.07
C GLU A 31 -10.49 2.63 -2.94
N ILE A 32 -9.96 2.70 -1.71
CA ILE A 32 -8.66 3.32 -1.40
C ILE A 32 -7.75 2.25 -0.80
N ASN A 33 -6.45 2.32 -1.06
CA ASN A 33 -5.48 1.46 -0.41
C ASN A 33 -5.03 2.03 0.95
N ARG A 34 -4.49 1.15 1.78
CA ARG A 34 -3.96 1.44 3.11
C ARG A 34 -2.50 1.02 3.25
N TRP A 35 -1.77 1.02 2.14
CA TRP A 35 -0.41 0.52 2.07
C TRP A 35 0.56 1.39 2.87
N ASP A 36 1.60 0.75 3.41
CA ASP A 36 2.61 1.32 4.28
C ASP A 36 2.03 2.08 5.50
N ASP A 37 0.90 1.59 6.03
CA ASP A 37 0.07 2.22 7.08
C ASP A 37 -0.41 3.63 6.74
N GLY A 38 -0.40 3.98 5.45
CA GLY A 38 -0.92 5.23 4.92
C GLY A 38 -2.31 5.08 4.33
N ARG A 39 -2.64 6.02 3.44
CA ARG A 39 -3.77 5.96 2.52
C ARG A 39 -3.28 6.30 1.12
N GLY A 40 -3.80 5.61 0.13
CA GLY A 40 -3.51 5.90 -1.26
C GLY A 40 -4.70 5.64 -2.18
N VAL A 41 -4.72 6.31 -3.32
CA VAL A 41 -5.76 6.17 -4.33
C VAL A 41 -5.20 6.48 -5.71
N TYR A 42 -5.63 5.69 -6.70
CA TYR A 42 -5.36 5.91 -8.11
C TYR A 42 -6.57 6.53 -8.80
N PHE A 43 -6.37 7.46 -9.73
CA PHE A 43 -7.43 8.05 -10.55
C PHE A 43 -6.87 8.52 -11.89
N GLU A 44 -7.73 8.64 -12.89
CA GLU A 44 -7.32 9.13 -14.21
C GLU A 44 -7.51 10.63 -14.33
N ASP A 45 -6.53 11.30 -14.94
CA ASP A 45 -6.70 12.66 -15.43
C ASP A 45 -7.47 12.67 -16.76
N PRO A 46 -7.97 13.84 -17.22
CA PRO A 46 -8.69 13.94 -18.49
C PRO A 46 -7.90 13.51 -19.72
N ASN A 47 -6.56 13.38 -19.63
CA ASN A 47 -5.70 12.92 -20.71
C ASN A 47 -5.46 11.39 -20.66
N GLY A 48 -6.02 10.68 -19.67
CA GLY A 48 -5.87 9.24 -19.50
C GLY A 48 -4.58 8.83 -18.76
N HIS A 49 -3.91 9.77 -18.09
CA HIS A 49 -2.80 9.45 -17.20
C HIS A 49 -3.31 8.92 -15.86
N LEU A 50 -2.80 7.76 -15.44
CA LEU A 50 -3.07 7.22 -14.12
C LEU A 50 -2.23 7.97 -13.09
N LEU A 51 -2.90 8.79 -12.29
CA LEU A 51 -2.30 9.56 -11.20
C LEU A 51 -2.55 8.87 -9.87
N GLU A 52 -1.63 9.07 -8.94
CA GLU A 52 -1.64 8.47 -7.62
C GLU A 52 -1.47 9.54 -6.54
N ILE A 53 -2.25 9.43 -5.47
CA ILE A 53 -2.09 10.25 -4.25
C ILE A 53 -1.87 9.31 -3.09
N LEU A 54 -0.89 9.61 -2.23
CA LEU A 54 -0.48 8.79 -1.10
C LEU A 54 -0.05 9.66 0.10
N THR A 55 -0.46 9.29 1.31
CA THR A 55 -0.10 10.03 2.53
C THR A 55 1.32 9.71 3.01
N ARG A 56 1.79 8.49 2.75
CA ARG A 56 3.16 8.05 3.03
C ARG A 56 3.88 7.65 1.74
N CYS A 57 5.10 8.14 1.57
CA CYS A 57 5.98 7.71 0.49
C CYS A 57 6.29 6.22 0.64
N TYR A 58 6.35 5.49 -0.47
CA TYR A 58 6.66 4.07 -0.45
C TYR A 58 8.01 3.77 0.21
N GLY A 59 8.03 2.68 0.99
CA GLY A 59 9.24 2.24 1.72
C GLY A 59 9.60 3.11 2.93
N SER A 60 8.87 4.19 3.21
CA SER A 60 9.10 5.02 4.41
C SER A 60 8.65 4.35 5.71
N ALA A 61 7.84 3.29 5.64
CA ALA A 61 7.41 2.53 6.81
C ALA A 61 8.44 1.47 7.27
N GLY A 62 9.49 1.21 6.48
CA GLY A 62 10.50 0.20 6.81
C GLY A 62 9.91 -1.22 6.98
N THR A 63 10.60 -2.08 7.71
CA THR A 63 10.20 -3.50 7.94
C THR A 63 9.09 -3.68 8.97
N SER A 64 8.43 -2.60 9.40
CA SER A 64 7.48 -2.62 10.53
C SER A 64 6.04 -2.27 10.14
N THR A 65 5.74 -2.17 8.84
CA THR A 65 4.37 -1.95 8.34
C THR A 65 3.54 -3.22 8.38
N ASP A 66 2.29 -3.12 8.82
CA ASP A 66 1.31 -4.22 8.76
C ASP A 66 0.78 -4.43 7.32
N TYR A 67 0.88 -3.42 6.46
CA TYR A 67 0.37 -3.44 5.08
C TYR A 67 1.44 -3.05 4.06
N PRO A 68 2.47 -3.89 3.85
CA PRO A 68 3.55 -3.55 2.92
C PRO A 68 3.02 -3.35 1.49
N HIS A 69 3.55 -2.34 0.81
CA HIS A 69 3.19 -2.08 -0.59
C HIS A 69 3.58 -3.25 -1.51
N PRO A 70 2.66 -3.78 -2.35
CA PRO A 70 2.89 -5.00 -3.13
C PRO A 70 3.96 -4.88 -4.22
N LEU A 71 4.34 -3.65 -4.62
CA LEU A 71 5.41 -3.42 -5.60
C LEU A 71 6.80 -3.16 -4.96
N VAL A 72 6.88 -2.94 -3.65
CA VAL A 72 8.14 -2.53 -2.98
C VAL A 72 8.65 -3.60 -2.02
N ALA A 73 7.76 -4.22 -1.26
CA ALA A 73 8.14 -5.34 -0.43
C ALA A 73 7.96 -6.63 -1.23
N GLU A 74 9.07 -7.21 -1.68
CA GLU A 74 9.09 -8.64 -1.94
C GLU A 74 8.61 -9.33 -0.66
N LYS A 75 7.58 -10.16 -0.78
CA LYS A 75 6.98 -10.88 0.33
C LYS A 75 8.07 -11.76 0.95
N VAL A 76 8.75 -11.27 1.99
CA VAL A 76 9.58 -12.12 2.82
C VAL A 76 8.61 -13.06 3.51
N GLU A 77 8.42 -14.23 2.91
CA GLU A 77 7.75 -15.34 3.57
C GLU A 77 8.47 -15.53 4.89
N ARG A 78 7.77 -15.30 6.00
CA ARG A 78 8.23 -15.72 7.32
C ARG A 78 8.43 -17.23 7.21
N GLN A 79 9.68 -17.66 7.00
CA GLN A 79 10.04 -19.04 7.24
C GLN A 79 9.88 -19.24 8.75
N ASP A 80 8.83 -19.97 9.13
CA ASP A 80 8.66 -20.47 10.48
C ASP A 80 9.91 -21.30 10.81
N ILE A 81 10.78 -20.72 11.63
CA ILE A 81 11.88 -21.44 12.29
C ILE A 81 11.28 -22.25 13.43
N SER A 82 10.41 -23.21 13.12
CA SER A 82 10.06 -24.31 14.02
C SER A 82 10.67 -25.58 13.46
N ASP A 83 11.41 -26.30 14.31
CA ASP A 83 12.15 -27.54 14.06
C ASP A 83 13.60 -27.43 13.57
N GLN A 84 14.46 -26.94 14.48
CA GLN A 84 15.78 -27.56 14.64
C GLN A 84 15.75 -28.50 15.85
N PRO A 85 15.97 -29.82 15.70
CA PRO A 85 16.22 -30.67 16.84
C PRO A 85 17.60 -30.32 17.41
N VAL A 86 17.63 -29.92 18.68
CA VAL A 86 18.87 -29.69 19.42
C VAL A 86 19.56 -31.05 19.61
N ALA A 87 20.51 -31.37 18.72
CA ALA A 87 21.38 -32.53 18.88
C ALA A 87 22.27 -32.29 20.10
N ARG A 88 21.89 -32.91 21.22
CA ARG A 88 22.63 -32.93 22.47
C ARG A 88 23.93 -33.71 22.28
N ALA A 89 25.06 -33.03 22.44
CA ALA A 89 26.36 -33.66 22.59
C ALA A 89 26.36 -34.58 23.82
N ALA A 90 26.79 -35.83 23.63
CA ALA A 90 27.24 -36.70 24.71
C ALA A 90 28.53 -37.38 24.27
N ARG A 91 29.46 -37.39 25.22
CA ARG A 91 30.87 -37.79 25.19
C ARG A 91 31.17 -39.13 24.54
#